data_AF-A0A352BR23-F1
#
_entry.id   AF-A0A352BR23-F1
#
_cell.length_a   1.000
_cell.length_b   1.000
_cell.length_c   1.000
_cell.angle_alpha   90.00
_cell.angle_beta   90.00
_cell.angle_gamma   90.00
#
_symmetry.space_group_name_H-M   'P 1'
#
loop_
_entity.id
_entity.type
_entity.pdbx_description
1 polymer ?
#
loop_
_entity_poly.entity_id
_entity_poly.type
_entity_poly.pdbx_seq_one_letter_code
_entity_poly.pdbx_strand_id
1 'polypeptide(L)' 'MNFLNKYYPLVLSFIAMLYSVILWFSGDKDAGLYVGLLPITILAFTLVFAQIQNQHKGKK' A
#
# COMPACT_ATOMS: atom_id res chain seq x y z
N MET A 1 -18.73 7.02 -7.60
CA MET A 1 -17.54 6.91 -8.47
C MET A 1 -16.32 6.63 -7.59
N ASN A 2 -15.68 5.48 -7.47
CA ASN A 2 -15.94 4.07 -7.76
C ASN A 2 -15.32 3.35 -6.55
N PHE A 3 -16.08 2.50 -5.84
CA PHE A 3 -15.60 1.79 -4.65
C PHE A 3 -14.23 1.12 -4.90
N LEU A 4 -14.02 0.60 -6.12
CA LEU A 4 -12.77 0.03 -6.61
C LEU A 4 -11.54 0.95 -6.43
N ASN A 5 -11.62 2.27 -6.65
CA ASN A 5 -10.48 3.17 -6.41
C ASN A 5 -10.14 3.31 -4.92
N LYS A 6 -11.11 3.06 -4.02
CA LYS A 6 -10.89 3.15 -2.57
C LYS A 6 -10.20 1.91 -2.01
N TYR A 7 -10.44 0.73 -2.60
CA TYR A 7 -9.81 -0.53 -2.18
C TYR A 7 -8.60 -0.93 -3.03
N TYR A 8 -8.39 -0.29 -4.18
CA TYR A 8 -7.23 -0.52 -5.05
C TYR A 8 -5.88 -0.53 -4.31
N PRO A 9 -5.52 0.50 -3.51
CA PRO A 9 -4.25 0.49 -2.78
C PRO A 9 -4.16 -0.62 -1.72
N LEU A 10 -5.28 -1.02 -1.12
CA LEU A 10 -5.31 -2.10 -0.12
C LEU A 10 -5.03 -3.46 -0.78
N VAL A 11 -5.69 -3.76 -1.89
CA VAL A 11 -5.47 -5.00 -2.65
C VAL A 11 -4.06 -5.04 -3.24
N LEU A 12 -3.57 -3.89 -3.72
CA LEU A 12 -2.21 -3.77 -4.24
C LEU A 12 -1.15 -4.04 -3.17
N SER A 13 -1.31 -3.48 -1.96
CA SER A 13 -0.44 -3.78 -0.82
C SER A 13 -0.50 -5.26 -0.44
N PHE A 14 -1.66 -5.90 -0.51
CA PHE A 14 -1.80 -7.31 -0.20
C PHE A 14 -1.07 -8.21 -1.20
N ILE A 15 -1.16 -7.91 -2.50
CA ILE A 15 -0.43 -8.63 -3.55
C ILE A 15 1.09 -8.41 -3.40
N ALA A 16 1.53 -7.18 -3.12
CA ALA A 16 2.93 -6.88 -2.87
C ALA A 16 3.48 -7.62 -1.64
N MET A 17 2.67 -7.74 -0.58
CA MET A 17 3.01 -8.52 0.61
C MET A 17 3.20 -10.00 0.27
N LEU A 18 2.30 -10.60 -0.51
CA LEU A 18 2.45 -11.99 -0.95
C LEU A 18 3.71 -12.18 -1.79
N TYR A 19 4.03 -11.22 -2.67
CA TYR A 19 5.26 -11.28 -3.47
C TYR A 19 6.51 -11.20 -2.59
N SER A 20 6.53 -10.35 -1.55
CA SER A 20 7.63 -10.30 -0.57
C SER A 20 7.82 -11.64 0.13
N VAL A 21 6.73 -12.27 0.58
CA VAL A 21 6.78 -13.58 1.24
C VAL A 21 7.32 -14.66 0.30
N ILE A 22 6.83 -14.73 -0.94
CA ILE A 22 7.31 -15.70 -1.94
C ILE A 22 8.81 -15.50 -2.22
N LEU A 23 9.24 -14.25 -2.39
CA LEU A 23 10.63 -13.92 -2.73
C LEU A 23 11.60 -14.20 -1.57
N TRP A 24 11.16 -13.93 -0.33
CA TRP A 24 11.89 -14.27 0.89
C TRP A 24 12.14 -15.78 1.01
N PHE A 25 11.13 -16.60 0.68
CA PHE A 25 11.26 -18.06 0.69
C PHE A 25 12.03 -18.61 -0.54
N SER A 26 12.09 -17.87 -1.65
CA SER A 26 12.92 -18.21 -2.82
C SER A 26 14.43 -17.98 -2.59
N GLY A 27 14.84 -17.45 -1.43
CA GLY A 27 16.24 -17.28 -1.06
C GLY A 27 16.83 -15.90 -1.36
N ASP A 28 16.07 -15.02 -2.01
CA ASP A 28 16.49 -13.66 -2.39
C ASP A 28 16.05 -12.64 -1.34
N LYS A 29 16.74 -12.67 -0.20
CA LYS A 29 16.36 -11.98 1.05
C LYS A 29 16.35 -10.45 0.90
N ASP A 30 17.30 -9.90 0.15
CA ASP A 30 17.40 -8.45 -0.07
C ASP A 30 16.18 -7.96 -0.85
N ALA A 31 15.83 -8.65 -1.93
CA ALA A 31 14.66 -8.33 -2.72
C ALA A 31 13.36 -8.54 -1.92
N GLY A 32 13.28 -9.58 -1.09
CA GLY A 32 12.17 -9.80 -0.16
C GLY A 32 11.98 -8.64 0.82
N LEU A 33 13.07 -8.07 1.33
CA LEU A 33 13.06 -6.90 2.21
C LEU A 33 12.55 -5.63 1.50
N TYR A 34 13.07 -5.34 0.30
CA TYR A 34 12.64 -4.18 -0.50
C TYR A 34 11.17 -4.27 -0.91
N VAL A 35 10.70 -5.45 -1.30
CA VAL A 35 9.30 -5.67 -1.66
C VAL A 35 8.41 -5.65 -0.40
N GLY A 36 8.90 -6.09 0.75
CA GLY A 36 8.17 -6.03 2.02
C GLY A 36 7.88 -4.61 2.51
N LEU A 37 8.68 -3.63 2.08
CA LEU A 37 8.48 -2.21 2.39
C LEU A 37 7.37 -1.57 1.54
N LEU A 38 7.14 -2.06 0.31
CA LEU A 38 6.14 -1.51 -0.63
C LEU A 38 4.70 -1.48 -0.06
N PRO A 39 4.19 -2.54 0.60
CA PRO A 39 2.88 -2.51 1.23
C PRO A 39 2.71 -1.36 2.23
N ILE A 40 3.75 -1.09 3.03
CA ILE A 40 3.73 -0.08 4.09
C ILE A 40 3.69 1.32 3.46
N THR A 41 4.48 1.57 2.42
CA THR A 41 4.53 2.89 1.77
C THR A 41 3.26 3.18 0.96
N ILE A 42 2.67 2.19 0.30
CA ILE A 42 1.38 2.33 -0.41
C ILE A 42 0.25 2.67 0.56
N LEU A 43 0.19 2.00 1.72
CA LEU A 43 -0.80 2.27 2.76
C LEU A 43 -0.59 3.65 3.39
N ALA A 44 0.65 4.01 3.72
CA ALA A 44 0.99 5.33 4.26
C ALA A 44 0.63 6.46 3.28
N PHE A 45 0.94 6.30 1.99
CA PHE A 45 0.58 7.26 0.96
C PHE A 45 -0.94 7.42 0.84
N THR A 46 -1.67 6.31 0.85
CA THR A 46 -3.14 6.32 0.81
C THR A 46 -3.73 7.00 2.05
N LEU A 47 -3.15 6.78 3.23
CA LEU A 47 -3.57 7.40 4.48
C LEU A 47 -3.38 8.93 4.43
N VAL A 48 -2.20 9.39 4.02
CA VAL A 48 -1.90 10.82 3.87
C VAL A 48 -2.84 11.47 2.84
N PHE A 49 -3.07 10.81 1.72
CA PHE A 49 -4.00 11.29 0.70
C PHE A 49 -5.44 11.41 1.23
N ALA A 50 -5.90 10.44 2.03
CA ALA A 50 -7.19 10.50 2.69
C ALA A 50 -7.25 11.62 3.75
N GLN A 51 -6.16 11.84 4.49
CA GLN A 51 -6.05 12.94 5.46
C GLN A 51 -6.17 14.30 4.76
N ILE A 52 -5.45 14.52 3.66
CA ILE A 52 -5.51 15.76 2.88
C ILE A 52 -6.94 16.05 2.40
N GLN A 53 -7.64 15.03 1.88
CA GLN A 53 -9.03 15.18 1.43
C GLN A 53 -9.98 15.56 2.56
N ASN A 54 -9.81 14.97 3.75
CA ASN A 54 -10.65 15.25 4.90
C ASN A 54 -10.39 16.66 5.49
N GLN A 55 -9.12 17.09 5.55
CA GLN A 55 -8.75 18.45 5.98
C GLN A 55 -9.34 19.52 5.06
N HIS A 56 -9.38 19.28 3.75
CA HIS A 56 -9.98 20.21 2.78
C HIS A 56 -11.51 20.32 2.95
N LYS A 57 -12.20 19.28 3.43
CA LYS A 57 -13.66 19.31 3.68
C LYS A 57 -14.05 20.05 4.96
N GLY A 58 -13.17 20.11 5.96
CA GLY A 58 -13.42 20.84 7.23
C GLY A 58 -13.33 22.36 7.13
N LYS A 59 -13.00 22.91 5.96
CA LYS A 59 -12.94 24.36 5.69
C LYS A 59 -14.14 24.89 4.87
N LYS A 60 -15.25 24.15 4.81
CA LYS A 60 -16.52 24.63 4.25
C LYS A 60 -17.53 24.94 5.33
#